data_AF-A0A3M1UGM8-F1
#
_entry.id   AF-A0A3M1UGM8-F1
#
_cell.length_a   1.000
_cell.length_b   1.000
_cell.length_c   1.000
_cell.angle_alpha   90.00
_cell.angle_beta   90.00
_cell.angle_gamma   90.00
#
_symmetry.space_group_name_H-M   'P 1'
#
loop_
_entity.id
_entity.type
_entity.pdbx_description
1 polymer ?
#
loop_
_entity_poly.entity_id
_entity_poly.type
_entity_poly.pdbx_seq_one_letter_code
_entity_poly.pdbx_strand_id
1 'polypeptide(L)'
;MSKTIFERVDDFIKDMNQKLANYRKELEENSQTGQGQKQAKIPVITFVHNNNTSSYMRTPRQHVDSLLKNRSWTFTSRHLSNSARHILIKIDGAVNWNVEKKETWKPYDFDRIKEMWNTCMNTHTLSNYKGKSGWGSGDPLHLELPNSTPSLNHPNVRKVIQLYVEETRINGKPKNGKLERVQRFKRAIEQYEKKLKK
;
A
#
# COMPACT_ATOMS: atom_id res chain seq x y z
N MET A 1 17.26 -15.37 11.28
CA MET A 1 15.79 -15.13 11.25
C MET A 1 15.47 -14.23 10.06
N SER A 2 14.38 -14.48 9.33
CA SER A 2 13.97 -13.58 8.23
C SER A 2 13.44 -12.26 8.80
N LYS A 3 13.82 -11.12 8.21
CA LYS A 3 13.26 -9.81 8.56
C LYS A 3 11.74 -9.78 8.38
N THR A 4 11.03 -9.22 9.35
CA THR A 4 9.60 -8.92 9.32
C THR A 4 9.28 -7.89 8.23
N ILE A 5 7.99 -7.74 7.87
CA ILE A 5 7.57 -6.68 6.94
C ILE A 5 7.91 -5.28 7.48
N PHE A 6 7.87 -5.09 8.81
CA PHE A 6 8.16 -3.79 9.40
C PHE A 6 9.62 -3.41 9.19
N GLU A 7 10.55 -4.30 9.53
CA GLU A 7 11.99 -4.09 9.35
C GLU A 7 12.36 -3.88 7.87
N ARG A 8 11.78 -4.67 6.95
CA ARG A 8 12.03 -4.48 5.52
C ARG A 8 11.53 -3.15 4.98
N VAL A 9 10.38 -2.68 5.49
CA VAL A 9 9.83 -1.38 5.12
C VAL A 9 10.64 -0.23 5.73
N ASP A 10 11.17 -0.42 6.94
CA ASP A 10 12.08 0.55 7.57
C ASP A 10 13.38 0.70 6.77
N ASP A 11 14.00 -0.43 6.39
CA ASP A 11 15.19 -0.42 5.51
C ASP A 11 14.89 0.22 4.15
N PHE A 12 13.72 -0.10 3.56
CA PHE A 12 13.25 0.52 2.31
C PHE A 12 13.13 2.04 2.45
N ILE A 13 12.49 2.53 3.52
CA ILE A 13 12.32 3.95 3.78
C ILE A 13 13.69 4.63 3.93
N LYS A 14 14.60 4.03 4.69
CA LYS A 14 15.95 4.54 4.90
C LYS A 14 16.70 4.70 3.58
N ASP A 15 16.72 3.68 2.74
CA ASP A 15 17.40 3.73 1.44
C ASP A 15 16.77 4.71 0.48
N MET A 16 15.42 4.76 0.43
CA MET A 16 14.72 5.74 -0.41
C MET A 16 15.02 7.17 0.02
N ASN A 17 15.01 7.45 1.33
CA ASN A 17 15.33 8.76 1.87
C ASN A 17 16.78 9.16 1.58
N GLN A 18 17.72 8.22 1.68
CA GLN A 18 19.12 8.48 1.33
C GLN A 18 19.27 8.80 -0.16
N LYS A 19 18.61 8.03 -1.05
CA LYS A 19 18.63 8.28 -2.50
C LYS A 19 18.01 9.62 -2.86
N LEU A 20 16.88 9.99 -2.25
CA LEU A 20 16.23 11.27 -2.45
C LEU A 20 17.06 12.45 -1.93
N ALA A 21 17.73 12.29 -0.78
CA ALA A 21 18.64 13.30 -0.24
C ALA A 21 19.83 13.54 -1.17
N ASN A 22 20.40 12.47 -1.74
CA ASN A 22 21.48 12.59 -2.73
C ASN A 22 20.98 13.25 -4.02
N TYR A 23 19.84 12.82 -4.55
CA TYR A 23 19.28 13.43 -5.76
C TYR A 23 18.91 14.90 -5.54
N ARG A 24 18.44 15.28 -4.35
CA ARG A 24 18.23 16.68 -3.97
C ARG A 24 19.51 17.50 -4.07
N LYS A 25 20.62 16.99 -3.52
CA LYS A 25 21.93 17.67 -3.59
C LYS A 25 22.39 17.84 -5.03
N GLU A 26 22.26 16.81 -5.87
CA GLU A 26 22.57 16.91 -7.30
C GLU A 26 21.75 18.02 -7.99
N LEU A 27 20.45 18.14 -7.68
CA LEU A 27 19.61 19.21 -8.21
C LEU A 27 20.05 20.59 -7.70
N GLU A 28 20.42 20.70 -6.42
CA GLU A 28 20.93 21.94 -5.82
C GLU A 28 22.25 22.39 -6.49
N GLU A 29 23.21 21.48 -6.65
CA GLU A 29 24.50 21.72 -7.30
C GLU A 29 24.33 22.13 -8.77
N ASN A 30 23.51 21.40 -9.53
CA ASN A 30 23.24 21.72 -10.93
C ASN A 30 22.56 23.09 -11.07
N SER A 31 21.71 23.47 -10.12
CA SER A 31 21.05 24.76 -10.15
C SER A 31 22.05 25.91 -9.94
N GLN A 32 23.01 25.82 -9.02
CA GLN A 32 23.94 26.92 -8.69
C GLN A 32 24.85 27.38 -9.83
N THR A 33 24.92 26.64 -10.95
CA THR A 33 25.75 26.98 -12.11
C THR A 33 25.14 28.06 -13.04
N GLY A 34 23.89 28.50 -12.80
CA GLY A 34 23.20 29.54 -13.58
C GLY A 34 23.26 30.94 -12.95
N GLN A 35 23.73 31.93 -13.70
CA GLN A 35 23.86 33.34 -13.28
C GLN A 35 22.52 33.96 -12.82
N GLY A 36 22.46 34.44 -11.57
CA GLY A 36 21.67 35.63 -11.19
C GLY A 36 20.18 35.49 -10.83
N GLN A 37 19.54 34.32 -10.95
CA GLN A 37 18.14 34.16 -10.53
C GLN A 37 18.02 33.53 -9.12
N LYS A 38 17.23 34.16 -8.24
CA LYS A 38 16.83 33.59 -6.94
C LYS A 38 16.18 32.22 -7.19
N GLN A 39 16.90 31.15 -6.88
CA GLN A 39 16.39 29.80 -7.11
C GLN A 39 15.25 29.47 -6.17
N ALA A 40 14.20 28.89 -6.74
CA ALA A 40 13.17 28.23 -5.96
C ALA A 40 13.83 27.12 -5.13
N LYS A 41 13.57 27.13 -3.82
CA LYS A 41 14.08 26.12 -2.90
C LYS A 41 13.64 24.73 -3.37
N ILE A 42 14.58 23.81 -3.54
CA ILE A 42 14.27 22.42 -3.86
C ILE A 42 13.65 21.76 -2.61
N PRO A 43 12.41 21.28 -2.68
CA PRO A 43 11.69 20.75 -1.53
C PRO A 43 12.33 19.48 -1.01
N VAL A 44 12.18 19.21 0.29
CA VAL A 44 12.65 17.98 0.91
C VAL A 44 11.56 16.92 0.81
N ILE A 45 11.80 15.86 0.05
CA ILE A 45 10.90 14.70 -0.04
C ILE A 45 11.41 13.59 0.88
N THR A 46 10.53 13.06 1.73
CA THR A 46 10.83 11.92 2.60
C THR A 46 9.68 10.93 2.63
N PHE A 47 10.02 9.66 2.83
CA PHE A 47 9.11 8.59 3.16
C PHE A 47 9.13 8.33 4.66
N VAL A 48 7.97 8.00 5.22
CA VAL A 48 7.82 7.61 6.63
C VAL A 48 6.79 6.50 6.75
N HIS A 49 6.83 5.73 7.85
CA HIS A 49 5.76 4.78 8.15
C HIS A 49 4.41 5.48 8.28
N ASN A 50 3.36 4.87 7.73
CA ASN A 50 2.01 5.26 8.07
C ASN A 50 1.63 4.63 9.41
N ASN A 51 1.57 5.45 10.46
CA ASN A 51 1.24 5.01 11.81
C ASN A 51 -0.27 4.79 12.04
N ASN A 52 -1.10 4.98 11.02
CA ASN A 52 -2.52 4.63 11.10
C ASN A 52 -2.67 3.13 11.33
N THR A 53 -3.57 2.73 12.22
CA THR A 53 -3.86 1.32 12.52
C THR A 53 -4.24 0.51 11.27
N SER A 54 -4.79 1.15 10.23
CA SER A 54 -5.09 0.51 8.95
C SER A 54 -3.85 -0.01 8.19
N SER A 55 -2.66 0.50 8.52
CA SER A 55 -1.36 0.09 7.99
C SER A 55 -0.86 -1.23 8.57
N TYR A 56 -1.34 -1.62 9.74
CA TYR A 56 -0.85 -2.78 10.48
C TYR A 56 -1.74 -4.00 10.27
N MET A 57 -1.51 -5.04 11.07
CA MET A 57 -2.32 -6.25 11.06
C MET A 57 -3.80 -5.90 11.34
N ARG A 58 -4.71 -6.50 10.58
CA ARG A 58 -6.16 -6.37 10.80
C ARG A 58 -6.74 -7.65 11.33
N THR A 59 -7.67 -7.53 12.27
CA THR A 59 -8.55 -8.62 12.65
C THR A 59 -9.55 -8.91 11.52
N PRO A 60 -10.16 -10.11 11.49
CA PRO A 60 -11.25 -10.41 10.56
C PRO A 60 -12.37 -9.36 10.56
N ARG A 61 -12.79 -8.89 11.74
CA ARG A 61 -13.85 -7.89 11.89
C ARG A 61 -13.47 -6.54 11.29
N GLN A 62 -12.28 -6.01 11.62
CA GLN A 62 -11.76 -4.77 11.05
C GLN A 62 -11.66 -4.84 9.53
N HIS A 63 -11.30 -6.01 9.00
CA HIS A 63 -11.24 -6.19 7.56
C HIS A 63 -12.63 -6.20 6.92
N VAL A 64 -13.62 -6.85 7.53
CA VAL A 64 -15.02 -6.77 7.07
C VAL A 64 -15.54 -5.34 7.10
N ASP A 65 -15.25 -4.57 8.15
CA ASP A 65 -15.63 -3.15 8.20
C ASP A 65 -15.04 -2.37 7.02
N SER A 66 -13.82 -2.70 6.62
CA SER A 66 -13.19 -2.10 5.43
C SER A 66 -13.88 -2.52 4.13
N LEU A 67 -14.33 -3.77 4.02
CA LEU A 67 -15.09 -4.27 2.88
C LEU A 67 -16.46 -3.59 2.80
N LEU A 68 -17.20 -3.50 3.90
CA LEU A 68 -18.53 -2.87 3.96
C LEU A 68 -18.45 -1.36 3.62
N LYS A 69 -17.35 -0.70 3.97
CA LYS A 69 -17.09 0.72 3.65
C LYS A 69 -16.45 0.94 2.28
N ASN A 70 -16.35 -0.09 1.43
CA ASN A 70 -15.70 -0.04 0.11
C ASN A 70 -14.22 0.41 0.11
N ARG A 71 -13.54 0.32 1.27
CA ARG A 71 -12.11 0.64 1.45
C ARG A 71 -11.19 -0.54 1.13
N SER A 72 -11.76 -1.72 0.92
CA SER A 72 -11.05 -2.89 0.42
C SER A 72 -11.93 -3.65 -0.57
N TRP A 73 -11.30 -4.41 -1.47
CA TRP A 73 -11.98 -5.13 -2.56
C TRP A 73 -11.53 -6.60 -2.64
N THR A 74 -10.95 -7.13 -1.55
CA THR A 74 -10.45 -8.50 -1.49
C THR A 74 -10.67 -9.12 -0.12
N PHE A 75 -11.04 -10.40 -0.06
CA PHE A 75 -11.05 -11.16 1.20
C PHE A 75 -9.66 -11.58 1.65
N THR A 76 -8.70 -11.65 0.71
CA THR A 76 -7.36 -12.19 0.93
C THR A 76 -6.35 -11.07 1.15
N SER A 77 -6.65 -10.12 2.04
CA SER A 77 -5.75 -9.00 2.33
C SER A 77 -4.55 -9.46 3.14
N ARG A 78 -3.34 -9.04 2.74
CA ARG A 78 -2.08 -9.32 3.47
C ARG A 78 -1.96 -8.63 4.82
N HIS A 79 -2.82 -7.66 5.11
CA HIS A 79 -2.96 -7.14 6.47
C HIS A 79 -3.52 -8.20 7.44
N LEU A 80 -4.23 -9.24 6.96
CA LEU A 80 -4.71 -10.32 7.83
C LEU A 80 -3.59 -11.24 8.34
N SER A 81 -2.42 -11.23 7.68
CA SER A 81 -1.24 -12.02 8.02
C SER A 81 -0.05 -11.14 8.43
N ASN A 82 -0.31 -9.87 8.77
CA ASN A 82 0.72 -8.89 9.12
C ASN A 82 1.86 -8.82 8.08
N SER A 83 1.55 -8.96 6.79
CA SER A 83 2.52 -9.03 5.69
C SER A 83 2.47 -7.82 4.76
N ALA A 84 1.83 -6.73 5.19
CA ALA A 84 1.71 -5.48 4.43
C ALA A 84 1.82 -4.26 5.35
N ARG A 85 2.32 -3.15 4.81
CA ARG A 85 2.40 -1.81 5.43
C ARG A 85 2.04 -0.76 4.39
N HIS A 86 1.52 0.36 4.86
CA HIS A 86 1.49 1.59 4.10
C HIS A 86 2.61 2.51 4.60
N ILE A 87 3.16 3.29 3.68
CA ILE A 87 4.04 4.41 4.01
C ILE A 87 3.35 5.73 3.61
N LEU A 88 3.92 6.85 4.00
CA LEU A 88 3.48 8.19 3.61
C LEU A 88 4.64 8.91 2.94
N ILE A 89 4.31 9.79 2.01
CA ILE A 89 5.26 10.78 1.48
C ILE A 89 5.04 12.09 2.22
N LYS A 90 6.13 12.71 2.65
CA LYS A 90 6.18 14.07 3.16
C LYS A 90 6.98 14.96 2.21
N ILE A 91 6.42 16.12 1.89
CA ILE A 91 7.11 17.20 1.17
C ILE A 91 7.24 18.37 2.15
N ASP A 92 8.48 18.76 2.43
CA ASP A 92 8.82 19.78 3.43
C ASP A 92 8.14 19.52 4.80
N GLY A 93 8.08 18.24 5.19
CA GLY A 93 7.51 17.78 6.46
C GLY A 93 5.99 17.55 6.47
N ALA A 94 5.26 18.02 5.46
CA ALA A 94 3.81 17.85 5.34
C ALA A 94 3.44 16.62 4.50
N VAL A 95 2.44 15.84 4.94
CA VAL A 95 1.97 14.65 4.20
C VAL A 95 1.36 15.06 2.87
N ASN A 96 1.80 14.43 1.79
CA ASN A 96 1.27 14.65 0.44
C ASN A 96 0.46 13.44 -0.04
N TRP A 97 -0.78 13.69 -0.49
CA TRP A 97 -1.70 12.66 -0.98
C TRP A 97 -1.77 12.57 -2.52
N ASN A 98 -1.15 13.51 -3.25
CA ASN A 98 -1.17 13.61 -4.71
C ASN A 98 0.05 12.92 -5.36
N VAL A 99 0.41 11.75 -4.87
CA VAL A 99 1.69 11.09 -5.17
C VAL A 99 1.77 10.53 -6.60
N GLU A 100 0.64 10.40 -7.28
CA GLU A 100 0.57 9.97 -8.69
C GLU A 100 0.72 11.13 -9.69
N LYS A 101 0.59 12.39 -9.24
CA LYS A 101 0.72 13.56 -10.12
C LYS A 101 2.21 13.88 -10.31
N LYS A 102 2.68 13.89 -11.56
CA LYS A 102 4.08 14.21 -11.89
C LYS A 102 4.51 15.58 -11.35
N GLU A 103 3.58 16.52 -11.31
CA GLU A 103 3.79 17.90 -10.84
C GLU A 103 4.16 17.95 -9.35
N THR A 104 3.65 17.01 -8.54
CA THR A 104 3.97 16.88 -7.12
C THR A 104 5.46 16.63 -6.89
N TRP A 105 6.13 16.02 -7.87
CA TRP A 105 7.52 15.62 -7.76
C TRP A 105 8.47 16.69 -8.28
N LYS A 106 8.01 17.74 -8.98
CA LYS A 106 8.90 18.78 -9.47
C LYS A 106 9.65 19.45 -8.30
N PRO A 107 10.96 19.73 -8.45
CA PRO A 107 11.76 19.63 -9.67
C PRO A 107 12.40 18.25 -9.93
N TYR A 108 12.10 17.23 -9.12
CA TYR A 108 12.58 15.87 -9.34
C TYR A 108 11.95 15.25 -10.59
N ASP A 109 12.73 14.45 -11.30
CA ASP A 109 12.23 13.56 -12.35
C ASP A 109 11.50 12.36 -11.71
N PHE A 110 10.19 12.29 -11.93
CA PHE A 110 9.36 11.23 -11.36
C PHE A 110 9.71 9.85 -11.93
N ASP A 111 10.18 9.76 -13.17
CA ASP A 111 10.58 8.48 -13.76
C ASP A 111 11.84 7.95 -13.06
N ARG A 112 12.83 8.81 -12.79
CA ARG A 112 14.00 8.48 -11.95
C ARG A 112 13.62 8.09 -10.51
N ILE A 113 12.61 8.73 -9.92
CA ILE A 113 12.10 8.34 -8.58
C ILE A 113 11.49 6.93 -8.60
N LYS A 114 10.73 6.58 -9.64
CA LYS A 114 10.18 5.22 -9.79
C LYS A 114 11.27 4.18 -9.97
N GLU A 115 12.37 4.52 -10.64
CA GLU A 115 13.54 3.64 -10.74
C GLU A 115 14.17 3.41 -9.36
N MET A 116 14.45 4.48 -8.60
CA MET A 116 14.95 4.38 -7.23
C MET A 116 14.03 3.52 -6.35
N TRP A 117 12.71 3.76 -6.44
CA TRP A 117 11.68 2.97 -5.77
C TRP A 117 11.80 1.49 -6.14
N ASN A 118 11.85 1.17 -7.43
CA ASN A 118 11.94 -0.21 -7.89
C ASN A 118 13.23 -0.89 -7.41
N THR A 119 14.37 -0.19 -7.44
CA THR A 119 15.63 -0.69 -6.87
C THR A 119 15.47 -1.03 -5.40
N CYS A 120 14.97 -0.10 -4.58
CA CYS A 120 14.77 -0.33 -3.15
C CYS A 120 13.76 -1.47 -2.88
N MET A 121 12.67 -1.56 -3.66
CA MET A 121 11.71 -2.67 -3.57
C MET A 121 12.39 -4.02 -3.78
N ASN A 122 13.23 -4.13 -4.81
CA ASN A 122 13.94 -5.36 -5.14
C ASN A 122 14.98 -5.70 -4.07
N THR A 123 15.78 -4.72 -3.62
CA THR A 123 16.79 -4.89 -2.56
C THR A 123 16.17 -5.44 -1.27
N HIS A 124 15.01 -4.90 -0.86
CA HIS A 124 14.34 -5.30 0.37
C HIS A 124 13.31 -6.41 0.18
N THR A 125 13.26 -6.97 -1.03
CA THR A 125 12.38 -8.09 -1.42
C THR A 125 10.91 -7.79 -1.03
N LEU A 126 10.42 -6.66 -1.50
CA LEU A 126 9.05 -6.16 -1.31
C LEU A 126 8.28 -6.20 -2.63
N SER A 127 6.94 -6.23 -2.54
CA SER A 127 6.03 -6.08 -3.67
C SER A 127 4.98 -4.99 -3.40
N ASN A 128 4.44 -4.40 -4.46
CA ASN A 128 3.28 -3.49 -4.37
C ASN A 128 1.99 -4.27 -4.15
N TYR A 129 0.85 -3.58 -3.96
CA TYR A 129 -0.46 -4.20 -3.71
C TYR A 129 -0.93 -5.24 -4.76
N LYS A 130 -0.31 -5.28 -5.95
CA LYS A 130 -0.57 -6.26 -7.01
C LYS A 130 0.35 -7.47 -6.95
N GLY A 131 1.22 -7.58 -5.94
CA GLY A 131 2.23 -8.62 -5.83
C GLY A 131 3.37 -8.50 -6.86
N LYS A 132 3.60 -7.31 -7.43
CA LYS A 132 4.67 -7.06 -8.40
C LYS A 132 5.75 -6.17 -7.80
N SER A 133 6.96 -6.22 -8.34
CA SER A 133 7.98 -5.21 -8.07
C SER A 133 7.58 -3.85 -8.66
N GLY A 134 8.14 -2.78 -8.11
CA GLY A 134 7.99 -1.42 -8.64
C GLY A 134 6.73 -0.65 -8.18
N TRP A 135 6.59 0.56 -8.75
CA TRP A 135 5.51 1.50 -8.43
C TRP A 135 4.13 0.96 -8.82
N GLY A 136 3.20 0.87 -7.87
CA GLY A 136 1.87 0.33 -8.10
C GLY A 136 0.79 1.41 -8.25
N SER A 137 0.42 1.80 -9.48
CA SER A 137 -0.67 2.78 -9.68
C SER A 137 -1.98 2.33 -9.04
N GLY A 138 -2.64 3.24 -8.32
CA GLY A 138 -3.88 3.03 -7.55
C GLY A 138 -3.67 2.86 -6.04
N ASP A 139 -2.54 2.30 -5.61
CA ASP A 139 -2.14 2.24 -4.19
C ASP A 139 -0.60 2.20 -4.07
N PRO A 140 0.08 3.27 -4.51
CA PRO A 140 1.53 3.24 -4.72
C PRO A 140 2.33 3.16 -3.42
N LEU A 141 1.74 3.55 -2.29
CA LEU A 141 2.42 3.54 -0.98
C LEU A 141 2.14 2.28 -0.17
N HIS A 142 1.57 1.26 -0.80
CA HIS A 142 1.36 -0.06 -0.22
C HIS A 142 2.52 -0.99 -0.52
N LEU A 143 3.15 -1.49 0.55
CA LEU A 143 4.28 -2.39 0.52
C LEU A 143 3.91 -3.71 1.19
N GLU A 144 4.19 -4.82 0.53
CA GLU A 144 3.84 -6.16 1.01
C GLU A 144 4.99 -7.15 0.81
N LEU A 145 4.99 -8.23 1.60
CA LEU A 145 5.89 -9.36 1.36
C LEU A 145 5.43 -10.12 0.10
N PRO A 146 6.35 -10.58 -0.76
CA PRO A 146 6.01 -11.41 -1.90
C PRO A 146 5.36 -12.71 -1.44
N ASN A 147 4.45 -13.26 -2.28
CA ASN A 147 3.78 -14.55 -2.05
C ASN A 147 3.05 -14.70 -0.70
N SER A 148 2.79 -13.60 0.00
CA SER A 148 2.16 -13.62 1.34
C SER A 148 0.64 -13.47 1.32
N THR A 149 0.01 -13.52 0.14
CA THR A 149 -1.46 -13.48 0.03
C THR A 149 -2.05 -14.69 0.74
N PRO A 150 -2.89 -14.52 1.79
CA PRO A 150 -3.52 -15.66 2.43
C PRO A 150 -4.51 -16.33 1.47
N SER A 151 -4.55 -17.66 1.46
CA SER A 151 -5.51 -18.41 0.63
C SER A 151 -6.95 -18.22 1.15
N LEU A 152 -7.95 -18.52 0.32
CA LEU A 152 -9.36 -18.50 0.73
C LEU A 152 -9.67 -19.50 1.86
N ASN A 153 -8.83 -20.52 2.03
CA ASN A 153 -8.97 -21.53 3.08
C ASN A 153 -8.33 -21.10 4.40
N HIS A 154 -7.54 -20.02 4.42
CA HIS A 154 -6.90 -19.52 5.63
C HIS A 154 -7.96 -19.19 6.70
N PRO A 155 -7.79 -19.58 7.98
CA PRO A 155 -8.80 -19.39 9.03
C PRO A 155 -9.33 -17.96 9.15
N ASN A 156 -8.43 -16.97 9.15
CA ASN A 156 -8.83 -15.56 9.19
C ASN A 156 -9.63 -15.14 7.95
N VAL A 157 -9.28 -15.64 6.76
CA VAL A 157 -10.02 -15.31 5.51
C VAL A 157 -11.40 -15.96 5.53
N ARG A 158 -11.51 -17.21 5.97
CA ARG A 158 -12.81 -17.88 6.15
C ARG A 158 -13.70 -17.13 7.13
N LYS A 159 -13.13 -16.62 8.24
CA LYS A 159 -13.87 -15.80 9.20
C LYS A 159 -14.32 -14.46 8.61
N VAL A 160 -13.48 -13.82 7.78
CA VAL A 160 -13.88 -12.60 7.05
C VAL A 160 -15.05 -12.87 6.12
N ILE A 161 -15.00 -13.97 5.35
CA ILE A 161 -16.09 -14.35 4.43
C ILE A 161 -17.38 -14.57 5.22
N GLN A 162 -17.33 -15.36 6.29
CA GLN A 162 -18.47 -15.58 7.19
C GLN A 162 -19.07 -14.26 7.66
N LEU A 163 -18.26 -13.40 8.30
CA LEU A 163 -18.72 -12.15 8.89
C LEU A 163 -19.30 -11.21 7.81
N TYR A 164 -18.70 -11.17 6.62
CA TYR A 164 -19.21 -10.36 5.52
C TYR A 164 -20.57 -10.88 5.01
N VAL A 165 -20.75 -12.20 4.91
CA VAL A 165 -22.05 -12.79 4.51
C VAL A 165 -23.11 -12.54 5.59
N GLU A 166 -22.79 -12.74 6.87
CA GLU A 166 -23.70 -12.41 7.98
C GLU A 166 -24.15 -10.95 7.92
N GLU A 167 -23.21 -10.01 7.81
CA GLU A 167 -23.54 -8.58 7.77
C GLU A 167 -24.38 -8.19 6.55
N THR A 168 -24.08 -8.74 5.36
CA THR A 168 -24.76 -8.32 4.12
C THR A 168 -26.02 -9.09 3.78
N ARG A 169 -26.17 -10.34 4.25
CA ARG A 169 -27.32 -11.20 3.92
C ARG A 169 -28.31 -11.33 5.07
N ILE A 170 -27.84 -11.27 6.31
CA ILE A 170 -28.69 -11.40 7.50
C ILE A 170 -28.97 -10.01 8.07
N ASN A 171 -27.94 -9.20 8.29
CA ASN A 171 -28.10 -7.88 8.95
C ASN A 171 -28.43 -6.74 7.98
N GLY A 172 -28.65 -7.02 6.70
CA GLY A 172 -29.10 -6.04 5.70
C GLY A 172 -28.08 -4.95 5.34
N LYS A 173 -26.79 -5.10 5.67
CA LYS A 173 -25.76 -4.12 5.28
C LYS A 173 -25.56 -4.10 3.76
N PRO A 174 -25.26 -2.93 3.16
CA PRO A 174 -24.99 -2.83 1.74
C PRO A 174 -23.84 -3.73 1.28
N LYS A 175 -24.01 -4.34 0.10
CA LYS A 175 -22.99 -5.18 -0.54
C LYS A 175 -21.87 -4.35 -1.13
N ASN A 176 -20.64 -4.88 -1.09
CA ASN A 176 -19.50 -4.32 -1.81
C ASN A 176 -19.46 -4.87 -3.25
N GLY A 177 -20.00 -4.10 -4.19
CA GLY A 177 -20.09 -4.52 -5.59
C GLY A 177 -18.72 -4.78 -6.25
N LYS A 178 -17.65 -4.08 -5.84
CA LYS A 178 -16.31 -4.31 -6.39
C LYS A 178 -15.76 -5.68 -5.97
N LEU A 179 -15.97 -6.06 -4.72
CA LEU A 179 -15.60 -7.36 -4.18
C LEU A 179 -16.41 -8.48 -4.85
N GLU A 180 -17.73 -8.34 -4.92
CA GLU A 180 -18.63 -9.41 -5.42
C GLU A 180 -18.57 -9.61 -6.95
N ARG A 181 -17.99 -8.67 -7.70
CA ARG A 181 -17.68 -8.86 -9.14
C ARG A 181 -16.51 -9.80 -9.38
N VAL A 182 -15.66 -10.04 -8.39
CA VAL A 182 -14.52 -10.94 -8.53
C VAL A 182 -15.01 -12.38 -8.40
N GLN A 183 -14.96 -13.14 -9.50
CA GLN A 183 -15.60 -14.46 -9.61
C GLN A 183 -15.21 -15.46 -8.49
N ARG A 184 -13.93 -15.48 -8.08
CA ARG A 184 -13.49 -16.36 -6.98
C ARG A 184 -14.12 -15.98 -5.63
N PHE A 185 -14.35 -14.69 -5.37
CA PHE A 185 -14.95 -14.21 -4.12
C PHE A 185 -16.46 -14.40 -4.14
N LYS A 186 -17.10 -14.17 -5.29
CA LYS A 186 -18.51 -14.53 -5.52
C LYS A 186 -18.77 -16.00 -5.19
N ARG A 187 -17.97 -16.93 -5.74
CA ARG A 187 -18.08 -18.36 -5.44
C ARG A 187 -17.90 -18.67 -3.94
N ALA A 188 -16.95 -18.02 -3.27
CA ALA A 188 -16.72 -18.22 -1.84
C ALA A 188 -17.91 -17.75 -0.99
N ILE A 189 -18.53 -16.63 -1.36
CA ILE A 189 -19.77 -16.12 -0.74
C ILE A 189 -20.91 -17.13 -0.92
N GLU A 190 -21.18 -17.55 -2.17
CA GLU A 190 -22.26 -18.49 -2.50
C GLU A 190 -22.10 -19.84 -1.76
N GLN A 191 -20.86 -20.33 -1.61
CA GLN A 191 -20.58 -21.53 -0.82
C GLN A 191 -20.94 -21.38 0.65
N TYR A 192 -20.71 -20.19 1.23
CA TYR A 192 -21.08 -19.92 2.62
C TYR A 192 -22.60 -19.74 2.77
N GLU A 193 -23.25 -19.03 1.85
CA GLU A 193 -24.72 -18.87 1.83
C GLU A 193 -25.45 -20.22 1.78
N LYS A 194 -24.94 -21.18 1.00
CA LYS A 194 -25.50 -22.55 0.96
C LYS A 194 -25.43 -23.28 2.30
N LYS A 195 -24.45 -22.95 3.16
CA LYS A 195 -24.32 -23.54 4.50
C LYS A 195 -25.28 -22.92 5.51
N LEU A 196 -25.70 -21.67 5.31
CA LEU A 196 -26.67 -20.98 6.16
C LEU A 196 -28.12 -21.47 5.95
N LYS A 197 -28.39 -22.11 4.80
CA LYS A 197 -29.72 -22.64 4.45
C LYS A 197 -29.93 -24.12 4.84
N LYS A 198 -28.92 -24.76 5.40
CA LYS A 198 -28.95 -26.13 5.90
C LYS A 198 -29.01 -26.09 7.42
#